data_AF-A0AAE6QMW4-F1
#
_entry.id   AF-A0AAE6QMW4-F1
#
_cell.length_a   1.000
_cell.length_b   1.000
_cell.length_c   1.000
_cell.angle_alpha   90.00
_cell.angle_beta   90.00
_cell.angle_gamma   90.00
#
_symmetry.space_group_name_H-M   'P 1'
#
loop_
_entity.id
_entity.type
_entity.pdbx_description
1 polymer ?
#
loop_
_entity_poly.entity_id
_entity_poly.type
_entity_poly.pdbx_seq_one_letter_code
_entity_poly.pdbx_strand_id
1 'polypeptide(L)'
;MLSEENFADLKDKYLRELIKTTNAEMCSMYDDYHEFKQQLPYLNLELSNKQFGFTLNFNENIQVTDPGNVLTPAEFSYLTEKLNERQSLKDSLSKNAKSIMEFVDHHTEKPDKQHTLNLENYSKIIDYGQVFGRNHIGNFINTILYQVERNTPAREDERTPVIDTHA
;
A
#
# COMPACT_ATOMS: atom_id res chain seq x y z
N MET A 1 15.66 -32.57 6.46
CA MET A 1 14.54 -32.09 5.64
C MET A 1 13.39 -31.78 6.61
N LEU A 2 12.86 -30.56 6.61
CA LEU A 2 11.66 -30.24 7.39
C LEU A 2 10.46 -30.97 6.76
N SER A 3 9.52 -31.47 7.56
CA SER A 3 8.25 -32.02 7.05
C SER A 3 7.39 -30.90 6.46
N GLU A 4 6.49 -31.24 5.54
CA GLU A 4 5.54 -30.28 4.95
C GLU A 4 4.68 -29.59 6.01
N GLU A 5 4.29 -30.31 7.06
CA GLU A 5 3.54 -29.80 8.21
C GLU A 5 4.33 -28.74 8.99
N ASN A 6 5.64 -28.96 9.20
CA ASN A 6 6.51 -27.98 9.86
C ASN A 6 6.74 -26.72 9.00
N PHE A 7 6.71 -26.87 7.67
CA PHE A 7 6.83 -25.72 6.76
C PHE A 7 5.56 -24.87 6.72
N ALA A 8 4.38 -25.51 6.72
CA ALA A 8 3.10 -24.81 6.77
C ALA A 8 2.94 -24.00 8.07
N ASP A 9 3.30 -24.59 9.21
CA ASP A 9 3.28 -23.89 10.52
C ASP A 9 4.25 -22.69 10.55
N LEU A 10 5.46 -22.88 10.02
CA LEU A 10 6.44 -21.79 9.94
C LEU A 10 5.95 -20.64 9.05
N LYS A 11 5.31 -20.95 7.92
CA LYS A 11 4.72 -19.96 7.02
C LYS A 11 3.58 -19.21 7.70
N ASP A 12 2.65 -19.91 8.35
CA ASP A 12 1.53 -19.27 9.07
C ASP A 12 2.04 -18.33 10.17
N LYS A 13 3.02 -18.78 10.96
CA LYS A 13 3.67 -17.95 11.99
C LYS A 13 4.31 -16.70 11.39
N TYR A 14 5.03 -16.83 10.29
CA TYR A 14 5.66 -15.70 9.60
C TYR A 14 4.61 -14.69 9.08
N LEU A 15 3.55 -15.17 8.43
CA LEU A 15 2.45 -14.32 7.97
C LEU A 15 1.76 -13.57 9.12
N ARG A 16 1.58 -14.22 10.29
CA ARG A 16 1.05 -13.56 11.49
C ARG A 16 1.93 -12.43 12.00
N GLU A 17 3.26 -12.61 11.97
CA GLU A 17 4.19 -11.53 12.35
C GLU A 17 4.14 -10.36 11.35
N LEU A 18 4.03 -10.64 10.05
CA LEU A 18 3.84 -9.59 9.03
C LEU A 18 2.55 -8.79 9.24
N ILE A 19 1.44 -9.47 9.56
CA ILE A 19 0.16 -8.82 9.90
C ILE A 19 0.31 -7.95 11.15
N LYS A 20 0.99 -8.47 12.18
CA LYS A 20 1.21 -7.74 13.44
C LYS A 20 2.04 -6.48 13.22
N THR A 21 3.15 -6.59 12.48
CA THR A 21 3.98 -5.45 12.08
C THR A 21 3.15 -4.46 11.28
N THR A 22 2.42 -4.93 10.26
CA THR A 22 1.56 -4.09 9.43
C THR A 22 0.57 -3.30 10.28
N ASN A 23 -0.14 -3.96 11.21
CA ASN A 23 -1.10 -3.28 12.09
C ASN A 23 -0.44 -2.22 12.98
N ALA A 24 0.73 -2.52 13.57
CA ALA A 24 1.45 -1.56 14.41
C ALA A 24 1.87 -0.32 13.62
N GLU A 25 2.48 -0.52 12.45
CA GLU A 25 2.92 0.58 11.60
C GLU A 25 1.73 1.36 11.01
N MET A 26 0.60 0.70 10.71
CA MET A 26 -0.64 1.38 10.30
C MET A 26 -1.18 2.31 11.39
N CYS A 27 -1.17 1.90 12.65
CA CYS A 27 -1.58 2.77 13.75
C CYS A 27 -0.66 3.99 13.85
N SER A 28 0.66 3.80 13.80
CA SER A 28 1.62 4.92 13.81
C SER A 28 1.39 5.88 12.64
N MET A 29 1.25 5.36 11.42
CA MET A 29 0.97 6.19 10.25
C MET A 29 -0.38 6.91 10.34
N TYR A 30 -1.40 6.26 10.89
CA TYR A 30 -2.72 6.85 11.09
C TYR A 30 -2.62 8.06 12.02
N ASP A 31 -1.95 7.91 13.16
CA ASP A 31 -1.78 8.98 14.14
C ASP A 31 -0.98 10.16 13.54
N ASP A 32 0.18 9.90 12.93
CA ASP A 32 1.01 10.93 12.29
C ASP A 32 0.27 11.67 11.17
N TYR A 33 -0.46 10.94 10.33
CA TYR A 33 -1.22 11.52 9.22
C TYR A 33 -2.42 12.35 9.70
N HIS A 34 -3.15 11.88 10.71
CA HIS A 34 -4.28 12.63 11.27
C HIS A 34 -3.81 13.86 12.02
N GLU A 35 -2.69 13.78 12.74
CA GLU A 35 -2.07 14.96 13.34
C GLU A 35 -1.72 16.01 12.27
N PHE A 36 -1.13 15.60 11.15
CA PHE A 36 -0.89 16.50 10.02
C PHE A 36 -2.19 17.13 9.49
N LYS A 37 -3.22 16.32 9.27
CA LYS A 37 -4.53 16.81 8.80
C LYS A 37 -5.17 17.80 9.78
N GLN A 38 -4.99 17.62 11.09
CA GLN A 38 -5.46 18.56 12.12
C GLN A 38 -4.69 19.89 12.13
N GLN A 39 -3.40 19.86 11.78
CA GLN A 39 -2.58 21.07 11.66
C GLN A 39 -2.85 21.85 10.36
N LEU A 40 -3.31 21.16 9.31
CA LEU A 40 -3.45 21.73 7.97
C LEU A 40 -4.35 22.99 7.89
N PRO A 41 -5.49 23.12 8.61
CA PRO A 41 -6.30 24.34 8.60
C PRO A 41 -5.53 25.60 9.04
N TYR A 42 -4.53 25.45 9.90
CA TYR A 42 -3.69 26.55 10.38
C TYR A 42 -2.55 26.90 9.42
N LEU A 43 -2.13 25.94 8.59
CA LEU A 43 -1.04 26.10 7.62
C LEU A 43 -1.56 26.54 6.25
N ASN A 44 -2.68 25.96 5.82
CA ASN A 44 -3.33 26.21 4.53
C ASN A 44 -4.80 25.75 4.60
N LEU A 45 -5.71 26.71 4.81
CA LEU A 45 -7.15 26.48 4.97
C LEU A 45 -7.81 25.88 3.72
N GLU A 46 -7.37 26.27 2.52
CA GLU A 46 -7.93 25.72 1.28
C GLU A 46 -7.61 24.22 1.15
N LEU A 47 -6.37 23.84 1.48
CA LEU A 47 -5.94 22.44 1.47
C LEU A 47 -6.62 21.58 2.52
N SER A 48 -7.01 22.14 3.67
CA SER A 48 -7.65 21.34 4.73
C SER A 48 -9.00 20.77 4.30
N ASN A 49 -9.69 21.43 3.37
CA ASN A 49 -10.99 21.01 2.85
C ASN A 49 -10.87 19.99 1.69
N LYS A 50 -9.65 19.75 1.20
CA LYS A 50 -9.42 18.83 0.09
C LYS A 50 -9.13 17.41 0.59
N GLN A 51 -9.66 16.44 -0.16
CA GLN A 51 -9.37 15.03 0.03
C GLN A 51 -8.09 14.68 -0.71
N PHE A 52 -7.16 14.07 -0.01
CA PHE A 52 -5.94 13.49 -0.57
C PHE A 52 -5.54 12.29 0.28
N GLY A 53 -4.70 11.43 -0.29
CA GLY A 53 -4.05 10.34 0.42
C GLY A 53 -2.54 10.43 0.24
N PHE A 54 -1.87 9.32 0.52
CA PHE A 54 -0.46 9.16 0.27
C PHE A 54 -0.10 7.70 0.04
N THR A 55 1.07 7.48 -0.50
CA THR A 55 1.63 6.17 -0.82
C THR A 55 3.16 6.18 -0.78
N LEU A 56 3.78 5.01 -0.92
CA LEU A 56 5.21 4.87 -1.11
C LEU A 56 5.53 4.90 -2.61
N ASN A 57 6.41 5.82 -3.03
CA ASN A 57 6.89 5.85 -4.41
C ASN A 57 8.11 4.94 -4.62
N PHE A 58 8.51 4.79 -5.87
CA PHE A 58 9.66 3.97 -6.27
C PHE A 58 10.97 4.34 -5.56
N ASN A 59 11.15 5.61 -5.19
CA ASN A 59 12.34 6.11 -4.47
C ASN A 59 12.21 5.95 -2.95
N GLU A 60 11.29 5.13 -2.46
CA GLU A 60 10.99 4.92 -1.04
C GLU A 60 10.66 6.22 -0.27
N ASN A 61 10.11 7.22 -0.97
CA ASN A 61 9.62 8.46 -0.34
C ASN A 61 8.10 8.51 -0.37
N ILE A 62 7.54 9.34 0.52
CA ILE A 62 6.10 9.59 0.52
C ILE A 62 5.74 10.33 -0.77
N GLN A 63 4.69 9.88 -1.44
CA GLN A 63 4.06 10.59 -2.54
C GLN A 63 2.59 10.82 -2.19
N VAL A 64 2.12 12.04 -2.36
CA VAL A 64 0.68 12.35 -2.21
C VAL A 64 -0.11 11.67 -3.30
N THR A 65 -1.31 11.21 -2.98
CA THR A 65 -2.27 10.70 -3.96
C THR A 65 -3.48 11.63 -4.01
N ASP A 66 -3.99 11.85 -5.22
CA ASP A 66 -5.18 12.67 -5.46
C ASP A 66 -6.17 11.94 -6.38
N PRO A 67 -6.87 10.91 -5.85
CA PRO A 67 -7.86 10.18 -6.65
C PRO A 67 -9.02 11.06 -7.15
N GLY A 68 -9.26 12.19 -6.48
CA GLY A 68 -10.33 13.14 -6.81
C GLY A 68 -9.94 14.19 -7.85
N ASN A 69 -8.66 14.29 -8.23
CA ASN A 69 -8.12 15.36 -9.07
C ASN A 69 -8.49 16.76 -8.56
N VAL A 70 -8.42 16.98 -7.24
CA VAL A 70 -8.78 18.24 -6.58
C VAL A 70 -7.56 19.12 -6.24
N LEU A 71 -6.35 18.56 -6.33
CA LEU A 71 -5.10 19.26 -6.06
C LEU A 71 -4.53 19.88 -7.35
N THR A 72 -4.11 21.13 -7.24
CA THR A 72 -3.23 21.75 -8.22
C THR A 72 -1.81 21.17 -8.13
N PRO A 73 -0.96 21.32 -9.16
CA PRO A 73 0.44 20.85 -9.10
C PRO A 73 1.25 21.45 -7.93
N ALA A 74 0.99 22.71 -7.57
CA ALA A 74 1.64 23.37 -6.45
C ALA A 74 1.21 22.78 -5.10
N GLU A 75 -0.09 22.54 -4.94
CA GLU A 75 -0.65 21.89 -3.75
C GLU A 75 -0.15 20.46 -3.57
N PHE A 76 -0.09 19.69 -4.67
CA PHE A 76 0.46 18.35 -4.67
C PHE A 76 1.93 18.33 -4.21
N SER A 77 2.74 19.26 -4.76
CA SER A 77 4.16 19.39 -4.41
C SER A 77 4.34 19.80 -2.96
N TYR A 78 3.58 20.79 -2.49
CA TYR A 78 3.61 21.25 -1.10
C TYR A 78 3.25 20.15 -0.11
N LEU A 79 2.14 19.43 -0.34
CA LEU A 79 1.73 18.32 0.54
C LEU A 79 2.76 17.19 0.53
N THR A 80 3.35 16.88 -0.63
CA THR A 80 4.39 15.86 -0.73
C THR A 80 5.62 16.25 0.07
N GLU A 81 6.07 17.50 -0.02
CA GLU A 81 7.18 18.03 0.78
C GLU A 81 6.86 17.94 2.29
N LYS A 82 5.70 18.44 2.72
CA LYS A 82 5.30 18.46 4.13
C LYS A 82 5.14 17.07 4.75
N LEU A 83 4.68 16.09 3.99
CA LEU A 83 4.64 14.72 4.49
C LEU A 83 6.05 14.12 4.59
N ASN A 84 6.96 14.43 3.66
CA ASN A 84 8.34 13.93 3.70
C ASN A 84 9.21 14.57 4.79
N GLU A 85 8.81 15.73 5.34
CA GLU A 85 9.43 16.32 6.54
C GLU A 85 9.15 15.49 7.81
N ARG A 86 8.17 14.58 7.78
CA ARG A 86 7.75 13.75 8.93
C ARG A 86 8.50 12.42 8.95
N GLN A 87 9.60 12.36 9.70
CA GLN A 87 10.44 11.15 9.76
C GLN A 87 9.70 9.93 10.32
N SER A 88 8.87 10.10 11.35
CA SER A 88 8.04 9.04 11.92
C SER A 88 7.14 8.39 10.86
N LEU A 89 6.40 9.21 10.11
CA LEU A 89 5.54 8.75 9.03
C LEU A 89 6.33 8.00 7.94
N LYS A 90 7.52 8.50 7.55
CA LYS A 90 8.38 7.85 6.56
C LYS A 90 8.87 6.48 7.01
N ASP A 91 9.33 6.39 8.26
CA ASP A 91 9.85 5.14 8.82
C ASP A 91 8.75 4.08 8.91
N SER A 92 7.57 4.47 9.41
CA SER A 92 6.42 3.58 9.52
C SER A 92 5.90 3.15 8.15
N LEU A 93 5.80 4.06 7.19
CA LEU A 93 5.41 3.74 5.81
C LEU A 93 6.37 2.75 5.15
N SER A 94 7.68 2.97 5.29
CA SER A 94 8.69 2.10 4.67
C SER A 94 8.65 0.69 5.23
N LYS A 95 8.53 0.55 6.56
CA LYS A 95 8.40 -0.77 7.22
C LYS A 95 7.09 -1.46 6.85
N ASN A 96 6.01 -0.70 6.81
CA ASN A 96 4.69 -1.20 6.45
C ASN A 96 4.66 -1.71 5.01
N ALA A 97 5.16 -0.93 4.05
CA ALA A 97 5.20 -1.31 2.65
C ALA A 97 6.02 -2.58 2.40
N LYS A 98 7.18 -2.72 3.07
CA LYS A 98 7.99 -3.95 3.03
C LYS A 98 7.20 -5.15 3.54
N SER A 99 6.55 -5.00 4.70
CA SER A 99 5.73 -6.06 5.29
C SER A 99 4.55 -6.46 4.40
N ILE A 100 3.91 -5.48 3.73
CA ILE A 100 2.79 -5.74 2.82
C ILE A 100 3.26 -6.43 1.54
N MET A 101 4.38 -6.01 0.94
CA MET A 101 4.93 -6.67 -0.25
C MET A 101 5.28 -8.13 0.05
N GLU A 102 5.96 -8.40 1.16
CA GLU A 102 6.26 -9.76 1.63
C GLU A 102 4.97 -10.55 1.91
N PHE A 103 3.99 -9.91 2.57
CA PHE A 103 2.71 -10.55 2.85
C PHE A 103 1.99 -10.96 1.57
N VAL A 104 1.86 -10.07 0.58
CA VAL A 104 1.19 -10.34 -0.70
C VAL A 104 1.92 -11.43 -1.49
N ASP A 105 3.25 -11.41 -1.53
CA ASP A 105 4.05 -12.43 -2.24
C ASP A 105 3.81 -13.85 -1.68
N HIS A 106 3.63 -13.96 -0.36
CA HIS A 106 3.38 -15.23 0.30
C HIS A 106 1.90 -15.59 0.45
N HIS A 107 1.01 -14.60 0.35
CA HIS A 107 -0.44 -14.73 0.46
C HIS A 107 -1.07 -15.03 -0.91
N THR A 108 -0.80 -16.23 -1.43
CA THR A 108 -1.55 -16.79 -2.57
C THR A 108 -2.62 -17.75 -2.05
N GLU A 109 -3.86 -17.28 -1.93
CA GLU A 109 -5.02 -18.16 -1.69
C GLU A 109 -5.40 -18.97 -2.94
N LYS A 110 -5.00 -18.50 -4.14
CA LYS A 110 -5.27 -19.15 -5.43
C LYS A 110 -3.99 -19.14 -6.29
N PRO A 111 -3.42 -20.30 -6.64
CA PRO A 111 -2.21 -20.39 -7.47
C PRO A 111 -2.32 -19.64 -8.80
N ASP A 112 -3.55 -19.53 -9.33
CA ASP A 112 -3.86 -18.99 -10.65
C ASP A 112 -4.05 -17.46 -10.64
N LYS A 113 -4.08 -16.83 -9.46
CA LYS A 113 -4.22 -15.37 -9.28
C LYS A 113 -3.09 -14.85 -8.42
N GLN A 114 -1.88 -14.93 -8.96
CA GLN A 114 -0.73 -14.32 -8.33
C GLN A 114 -0.80 -12.80 -8.53
N HIS A 115 -1.20 -12.07 -7.48
CA HIS A 115 -1.06 -10.63 -7.46
C HIS A 115 0.39 -10.28 -7.13
N THR A 116 1.02 -9.45 -7.96
CA THR A 116 2.38 -8.97 -7.70
C THR A 116 2.30 -7.53 -7.21
N LEU A 117 2.82 -7.29 -6.00
CA LEU A 117 3.00 -5.96 -5.44
C LEU A 117 4.50 -5.75 -5.17
N ASN A 118 5.08 -4.72 -5.79
CA ASN A 118 6.49 -4.37 -5.67
C ASN A 118 6.66 -2.84 -5.74
N LEU A 119 7.89 -2.33 -5.58
CA LEU A 119 8.14 -0.89 -5.58
C LEU A 119 7.74 -0.17 -6.89
N GLU A 120 7.74 -0.87 -8.04
CA GLU A 120 7.41 -0.27 -9.34
C GLU A 120 5.90 0.02 -9.49
N ASN A 121 5.06 -0.76 -8.82
CA ASN A 121 3.61 -0.64 -8.90
C ASN A 121 2.94 -0.21 -7.58
N TYR A 122 3.69 -0.13 -6.47
CA TYR A 122 3.15 0.19 -5.16
C TYR A 122 2.29 1.46 -5.15
N SER A 123 2.83 2.56 -5.69
CA SER A 123 2.14 3.86 -5.71
C SER A 123 0.90 3.90 -6.59
N LYS A 124 0.76 2.94 -7.52
CA LYS A 124 -0.41 2.81 -8.39
C LYS A 124 -1.50 1.95 -7.75
N ILE A 125 -1.13 1.09 -6.81
CA ILE A 125 -2.02 0.10 -6.21
C ILE A 125 -2.51 0.57 -4.84
N ILE A 126 -1.62 1.08 -3.99
CA ILE A 126 -1.90 1.39 -2.59
C ILE A 126 -2.07 2.90 -2.37
N ASP A 127 -3.18 3.28 -1.74
CA ASP A 127 -3.48 4.62 -1.24
C ASP A 127 -3.92 4.53 0.23
N TYR A 128 -3.06 5.02 1.14
CA TYR A 128 -3.31 4.96 2.58
C TYR A 128 -4.41 5.92 3.04
N GLY A 129 -4.65 7.02 2.32
CA GLY A 129 -5.78 7.90 2.61
C GLY A 129 -7.11 7.18 2.40
N GLN A 130 -7.22 6.37 1.35
CA GLN A 130 -8.38 5.50 1.13
C GLN A 130 -8.43 4.35 2.15
N VAL A 131 -7.30 3.78 2.55
CA VAL A 131 -7.29 2.74 3.59
C VAL A 131 -7.85 3.28 4.91
N PHE A 132 -7.35 4.43 5.37
CA PHE A 132 -7.81 5.08 6.60
C PHE A 132 -9.24 5.58 6.51
N GLY A 133 -9.68 6.08 5.36
CA GLY A 133 -11.05 6.55 5.16
C GLY A 133 -12.10 5.43 5.11
N ARG A 134 -11.72 4.20 4.73
CA ARG A 134 -12.63 3.04 4.64
C ARG A 134 -12.64 2.17 5.90
N ASN A 135 -11.70 2.39 6.80
CA ASN A 135 -11.49 1.50 7.94
C ASN A 135 -11.44 2.30 9.24
N HIS A 136 -12.53 2.26 10.00
CA HIS A 136 -12.59 2.98 11.27
C HIS A 136 -11.88 2.21 12.40
N ILE A 137 -11.78 0.86 12.34
CA ILE A 137 -11.11 0.04 13.38
C ILE A 137 -10.62 -1.31 12.79
N GLY A 138 -9.30 -1.50 12.68
CA GLY A 138 -8.64 -2.80 12.87
C GLY A 138 -8.53 -3.78 11.69
N ASN A 139 -9.10 -3.50 10.50
CA ASN A 139 -9.01 -4.43 9.36
C ASN A 139 -8.20 -3.90 8.16
N PHE A 140 -7.06 -3.29 8.45
CA PHE A 140 -6.22 -2.65 7.44
C PHE A 140 -5.76 -3.61 6.34
N ILE A 141 -5.38 -4.83 6.72
CA ILE A 141 -4.95 -5.88 5.78
C ILE A 141 -6.01 -6.17 4.74
N ASN A 142 -7.29 -6.35 5.10
CA ASN A 142 -8.33 -6.62 4.10
C ASN A 142 -8.54 -5.44 3.15
N THR A 143 -8.34 -4.21 3.62
CA THR A 143 -8.47 -3.03 2.76
C THR A 143 -7.30 -2.89 1.80
N ILE A 144 -6.09 -3.26 2.25
CA ILE A 144 -4.89 -3.37 1.41
C ILE A 144 -5.08 -4.46 0.36
N LEU A 145 -5.47 -5.67 0.77
CA LEU A 145 -5.75 -6.78 -0.14
C LEU A 145 -6.81 -6.41 -1.17
N TYR A 146 -7.87 -5.73 -0.76
CA TYR A 146 -8.89 -5.21 -1.68
C TYR A 146 -8.30 -4.26 -2.73
N GLN A 147 -7.38 -3.36 -2.33
CA GLN A 147 -6.71 -2.47 -3.29
C GLN A 147 -5.77 -3.26 -4.23
N VAL A 148 -5.04 -4.25 -3.71
CA VAL A 148 -4.20 -5.14 -4.52
C VAL A 148 -5.03 -5.90 -5.54
N GLU A 149 -6.12 -6.54 -5.12
CA GLU A 149 -7.01 -7.31 -5.99
C GLU A 149 -7.64 -6.45 -7.09
N ARG A 150 -8.02 -5.21 -6.75
CA ARG A 150 -8.74 -4.31 -7.67
C ARG A 150 -7.81 -3.55 -8.63
N ASN A 151 -6.61 -3.21 -8.19
CA ASN A 151 -5.71 -2.32 -8.93
C ASN A 151 -4.54 -3.07 -9.59
N THR A 152 -4.28 -4.33 -9.22
CA THR A 152 -3.32 -5.16 -9.95
C THR A 152 -4.00 -5.71 -11.21
N PRO A 153 -3.45 -5.48 -12.42
CA PRO A 153 -3.98 -6.12 -13.61
C PRO A 153 -3.95 -7.65 -13.43
N ALA A 154 -5.02 -8.35 -13.82
CA ALA A 154 -4.96 -9.79 -13.93
C ALA A 154 -3.79 -10.13 -14.87
N ARG A 155 -2.89 -11.00 -14.45
CA ARG A 155 -1.79 -11.48 -15.29
C ARG A 155 -2.46 -12.03 -16.56
N GLU A 156 -2.28 -11.35 -17.70
CA GLU A 156 -2.71 -11.91 -18.97
C GLU A 156 -2.06 -13.29 -19.07
N ASP A 157 -2.84 -14.32 -19.35
CA ASP A 157 -2.32 -15.66 -19.57
C ASP A 157 -1.25 -15.58 -20.67
N GLU A 158 0.03 -15.60 -20.29
CA GLU A 158 1.14 -15.84 -21.20
C GLU A 158 1.07 -17.29 -21.69
N ARG A 159 0.06 -17.60 -22.48
CA ARG A 159 -0.05 -18.80 -23.32
C ARG A 159 -0.80 -18.45 -24.60
N THR A 160 -0.27 -17.52 -25.38
CA THR A 160 -0.44 -17.63 -26.83
C THR A 160 0.67 -18.54 -27.34
N PRO A 161 0.40 -19.81 -27.70
CA PRO A 161 1.34 -20.58 -28.47
C PRO A 161 1.40 -19.95 -29.86
N VAL A 162 2.41 -19.12 -30.09
CA VAL A 162 2.86 -18.84 -31.46
C VAL A 162 3.56 -20.11 -31.91
N ILE A 163 2.90 -20.91 -32.75
CA ILE A 163 3.44 -21.49 -33.97
C ILE A 163 2.23 -21.96 -34.80
N ASP A 164 2.00 -21.20 -35.85
CA ASP A 164 1.17 -21.57 -36.99
C ASP A 164 2.00 -22.54 -37.86
N THR A 165 1.55 -23.78 -38.02
CA THR A 165 2.09 -24.71 -39.04
C THR A 165 0.96 -25.26 -39.89
N HIS A 166 0.41 -24.41 -40.74
CA HIS A 166 -0.24 -24.82 -41.97
C HIS A 166 0.42 -24.16 -43.19
N ALA A 167 1.36 -24.87 -43.80
CA ALA A 167 1.59 -24.93 -45.25
C ALA A 167 2.62 -26.02 -45.57
#